data_AF-A0A1D9MH21-F1
#
_entry.id   AF-A0A1D9MH21-F1
#
_cell.length_a   1.000
_cell.length_b   1.000
_cell.length_c   1.000
_cell.angle_alpha   90.00
_cell.angle_beta   90.00
_cell.angle_gamma   90.00
#
_symmetry.space_group_name_H-M   'P 1'
#
loop_
_entity.id
_entity.type
_entity.pdbx_description
1 polymer ?
#
loop_
_entity_poly.entity_id
_entity_poly.type
_entity_poly.pdbx_seq_one_letter_code
_entity_poly.pdbx_strand_id
1 'polypeptide(L)' 'MSKQELTDLFEIIEDRSTRSSTIMTAQRAPEEWYDFIGDPLLADAFMDRVRSRAHFLLLKGRSMR' A
#
# COMPACT_ATOMS: atom_id res chain seq x y z
N MET A 1 -7.25 11.43 -4.20
CA MET A 1 -5.80 11.59 -4.08
C MET A 1 -5.33 12.24 -5.36
N SER A 2 -4.56 13.32 -5.28
CA SER A 2 -3.95 13.91 -6.46
C SER A 2 -2.90 12.95 -7.02
N LYS A 3 -2.58 13.07 -8.31
CA LYS A 3 -1.52 12.27 -8.94
C LYS A 3 -0.18 12.46 -8.23
N GLN A 4 0.09 13.66 -7.71
CA GLN A 4 1.32 13.95 -6.98
C GLN A 4 1.39 13.18 -5.66
N GLU A 5 0.31 13.17 -4.88
CA GLU A 5 0.26 12.43 -3.61
C GLU A 5 0.48 10.92 -3.80
N LEU A 6 -0.02 10.35 -4.92
CA LEU A 6 0.28 8.97 -5.28
C LEU A 6 1.77 8.80 -5.56
N THR A 7 2.34 9.60 -6.47
CA THR A 7 3.77 9.54 -6.82
C THR A 7 4.66 9.63 -5.58
N ASP A 8 4.40 10.58 -4.68
CA ASP A 8 5.18 10.75 -3.44
C ASP A 8 5.12 9.49 -2.56
N LEU A 9 3.95 8.86 -2.45
CA LEU A 9 3.79 7.58 -1.71
C LEU A 9 4.60 6.45 -2.37
N PHE A 10 4.60 6.37 -3.70
CA PHE A 10 5.37 5.38 -4.44
C PHE A 10 6.88 5.54 -4.24
N GLU A 11 7.38 6.77 -4.31
CA GLU A 11 8.80 7.07 -4.09
C GLU A 11 9.26 6.59 -2.70
N ILE A 12 8.46 6.84 -1.67
CA ILE A 12 8.76 6.38 -0.30
C ILE A 12 8.80 4.84 -0.24
N ILE A 13 7.85 4.16 -0.88
CA ILE A 13 7.77 2.69 -0.87
C ILE A 13 8.94 2.09 -1.63
N GLU A 14 9.29 2.65 -2.79
CA GLU A 14 10.45 2.26 -3.59
C GLU A 14 11.73 2.31 -2.75
N ASP A 15 12.01 3.47 -2.15
CA ASP A 15 13.19 3.71 -1.33
C ASP A 15 13.28 2.75 -0.14
N ARG A 16 12.14 2.34 0.41
CA ARG A 16 12.09 1.45 1.59
C ARG A 16 12.15 -0.04 1.25
N SER A 17 11.64 -0.45 0.07
CA SER A 17 11.39 -1.85 -0.31
C SER A 17 12.58 -2.82 -0.15
N THR A 18 13.81 -2.31 -0.16
CA THR A 18 15.04 -3.11 -0.06
C THR A 18 15.97 -2.72 1.08
N ARG A 19 15.62 -1.69 1.86
CA ARG A 19 16.52 -1.13 2.89
C ARG A 19 16.16 -1.54 4.31
N SER A 20 14.87 -1.60 4.63
CA SER A 20 14.42 -1.91 6.00
C SER A 20 12.95 -2.36 6.04
N SER A 21 12.57 -3.06 7.11
CA SER A 21 11.17 -3.43 7.36
C SER A 21 10.29 -2.18 7.51
N THR A 22 9.08 -2.24 6.95
CA THR A 22 8.13 -1.12 6.94
C THR A 22 6.77 -1.60 7.40
N ILE A 23 6.17 -0.89 8.36
CA ILE A 23 4.81 -1.14 8.82
C ILE A 23 3.90 -0.12 8.17
N MET A 24 2.84 -0.60 7.51
CA MET A 24 1.81 0.23 6.89
C MET A 24 0.45 -0.15 7.50
N THR A 25 -0.40 0.85 7.71
CA THR A 25 -1.79 0.63 8.15
C THR A 25 -2.71 1.26 7.13
N ALA A 26 -3.72 0.52 6.70
CA ALA A 26 -4.73 1.00 5.78
C ALA A 26 -6.12 0.62 6.29
N GLN A 27 -7.10 1.45 5.97
CA GLN A 27 -8.51 1.22 6.28
C GLN A 27 -9.17 0.29 5.28
N ARG A 28 -8.48 0.01 4.17
CA ARG A 28 -8.90 -0.88 3.07
C ARG A 28 -8.05 -2.13 3.08
N ALA A 29 -8.68 -3.26 2.79
CA ALA A 29 -7.97 -4.52 2.59
C ALA A 29 -7.12 -4.47 1.30
N PRO A 30 -6.05 -5.27 1.19
CA PRO A 30 -5.15 -5.26 0.03
C PRO A 30 -5.85 -5.49 -1.31
N GLU A 31 -6.95 -6.24 -1.30
CA GLU A 31 -7.75 -6.53 -2.50
C GLU A 31 -8.46 -5.28 -3.05
N GLU A 32 -8.73 -4.29 -2.19
CA GLU A 32 -9.41 -3.03 -2.56
C GLU A 32 -8.43 -1.95 -3.07
N TRP A 33 -7.13 -2.20 -3.02
CA TRP A 33 -6.12 -1.18 -3.34
C TRP A 33 -6.05 -0.86 -4.83
N TYR A 34 -6.33 -1.83 -5.70
CA TYR A 34 -6.43 -1.61 -7.15
C TYR A 34 -7.47 -0.53 -7.48
N ASP A 35 -8.69 -0.71 -6.96
CA ASP A 35 -9.78 0.24 -7.17
C ASP A 35 -9.50 1.59 -6.51
N PHE A 36 -8.83 1.57 -5.35
CA PHE A 36 -8.45 2.80 -4.65
C PHE A 36 -7.43 3.65 -5.42
N ILE A 37 -6.44 3.01 -6.04
CA ILE A 37 -5.41 3.68 -6.85
C ILE A 37 -6.02 4.15 -8.18
N GLY A 38 -6.92 3.36 -8.78
CA GLY A 38 -7.69 3.73 -9.97
C GLY A 38 -6.92 3.74 -11.30
N ASP A 39 -5.58 3.71 -11.25
CA ASP A 39 -4.69 3.52 -12.40
C ASP A 39 -4.10 2.11 -12.34
N PRO A 40 -4.45 1.20 -13.28
CA PRO A 40 -3.98 -0.19 -13.27
C PRO A 40 -2.46 -0.34 -13.30
N LEU A 41 -1.76 0.52 -14.05
CA LEU A 41 -0.31 0.44 -14.19
C LEU A 41 0.37 0.81 -12.86
N LEU A 42 -0.10 1.89 -12.23
CA LEU A 42 0.40 2.29 -10.91
C LEU A 42 0.04 1.26 -9.83
N ALA A 43 -1.19 0.73 -9.88
CA ALA A 43 -1.64 -0.30 -8.94
C ALA A 43 -0.78 -1.57 -9.02
N ASP A 44 -0.48 -2.06 -10.22
CA ASP A 44 0.42 -3.21 -10.40
C ASP A 44 1.81 -2.92 -9.83
N ALA A 45 2.41 -1.77 -10.18
CA ALA A 45 3.73 -1.39 -9.69
C ALA A 45 3.77 -1.27 -8.15
N PHE A 46 2.68 -0.82 -7.53
CA PHE A 46 2.51 -0.73 -6.08
C PHE A 46 2.49 -2.11 -5.44
N MET A 47 1.62 -2.96 -5.97
CA MET A 47 1.35 -4.28 -5.44
C MET A 47 2.59 -5.16 -5.55
N ASP A 48 3.36 -5.07 -6.63
CA ASP A 48 4.63 -5.78 -6.79
C ASP A 48 5.62 -5.41 -5.67
N ARG A 49 5.75 -4.13 -5.36
CA ARG A 49 6.68 -3.64 -4.31
C ARG A 49 6.23 -4.08 -2.94
N VAL A 50 4.97 -3.85 -2.60
CA VAL A 50 4.45 -4.16 -1.26
C VAL A 50 4.36 -5.66 -1.03
N ARG A 51 3.82 -6.44 -1.99
CA ARG A 51 3.54 -7.87 -1.80
C ARG A 51 4.79 -8.74 -1.79
N SER A 52 5.87 -8.33 -2.49
CA SER A 52 7.07 -9.14 -2.64
C SER A 52 7.67 -9.66 -1.32
N ARG A 53 7.55 -8.89 -0.23
CA ARG A 53 8.13 -9.20 1.09
C ARG A 53 7.26 -8.77 2.27
N ALA A 54 5.94 -8.81 2.12
CA ALA A 54 5.00 -8.37 3.17
C ALA A 54 4.32 -9.53 3.90
N HIS A 55 3.96 -9.24 5.16
CA HIS A 55 2.97 -9.99 5.91
C HIS A 55 1.72 -9.14 6.04
N PHE A 56 0.60 -9.64 5.52
CA PHE A 56 -0.69 -8.95 5.64
C PHE A 56 -1.42 -9.39 6.90
N LEU A 57 -1.77 -8.43 7.75
CA LEU A 57 -2.53 -8.64 8.97
C LEU A 57 -3.89 -7.94 8.83
N LEU A 58 -4.91 -8.71 8.45
CA LEU A 58 -6.28 -8.21 8.36
C LEU A 58 -6.90 -8.14 9.76
N LEU A 59 -6.93 -6.93 10.33
CA LEU A 59 -7.52 -6.68 11.64
C LEU A 59 -9.05 -6.70 11.55
N LYS A 60 -9.68 -7.45 12.45
CA LYS A 60 -11.14 -7.54 12.61
C LYS A 60 -11.52 -7.18 14.04
N GLY A 61 -12.71 -6.63 14.22
CA GLY A 61 -13.23 -6.28 15.53
C GLY A 61 -14.01 -4.97 15.51
N ARG A 62 -14.61 -4.63 16.65
CA ARG A 62 -15.26 -3.33 16.84
C ARG A 62 -14.22 -2.26 17.09
N SER A 63 -14.57 -1.00 16.80
CA SER A 63 -13.80 0.15 17.26
C SER A 63 -13.55 0.04 18.77
N MET A 64 -12.32 0.34 19.19
CA MET A 64 -11.95 0.47 20.61
C MET A 64 -12.08 1.92 21.11
N ARG A 65 -12.49 2.84 20.25
CA ARG A 65 -12.80 4.24 20.58
C ARG A 65 -14.24 4.37 21.06
#